data_AF-A0A2P6TL63-F1
#
_entry.id   AF-A0A2P6TL63-F1
#
_cell.length_a   1.000
_cell.length_b   1.000
_cell.length_c   1.000
_cell.angle_alpha   90.00
_cell.angle_beta   90.00
_cell.angle_gamma   90.00
#
_symmetry.space_group_name_H-M   'P 1'
#
loop_
_entity.id
_entity.type
_entity.pdbx_description
1 polymer ?
#
loop_
_entity_poly.entity_id
_entity_poly.type
_entity_poly.pdbx_seq_one_letter_code
_entity_poly.pdbx_strand_id
1 'polypeptide(L)'
;MAWERKEDPVAKCIRRKKCGGTYKPICAFNAGTGQYGGFPSKCFMKCANAGSTGLGNHWVADHYYHVPRKCKTKWLAYPELCSTCGHH
;
A
#
# COMPACT_ATOMS: atom_id res chain seq x y z
N MET A 1 30.36 -5.93 13.13
CA MET A 1 28.91 -5.65 13.33
C MET A 1 28.31 -5.25 12.00
N ALA A 2 27.80 -6.21 11.22
CA ALA A 2 27.27 -5.97 9.88
C ALA A 2 25.75 -5.73 9.96
N TRP A 3 25.36 -4.46 10.03
CA TRP A 3 23.98 -4.02 9.87
C TRP A 3 23.66 -3.96 8.37
N GLU A 4 23.53 -5.12 7.74
CA GLU A 4 22.89 -5.20 6.43
C GLU A 4 21.47 -4.67 6.57
N ARG A 5 21.28 -3.42 6.16
CA ARG A 5 19.97 -2.78 6.06
C ARG A 5 19.25 -3.49 4.91
N LYS A 6 18.66 -4.66 5.19
CA LYS A 6 17.87 -5.44 4.22
C LYS A 6 16.84 -4.48 3.63
N GLU A 7 17.06 -4.12 2.36
CA GLU A 7 16.19 -3.20 1.63
C GLU A 7 14.76 -3.74 1.70
N ASP A 8 13.83 -2.93 2.18
CA ASP A 8 12.43 -3.35 2.35
C ASP A 8 11.91 -3.96 1.03
N PRO A 9 11.41 -5.21 1.04
CA PRO A 9 11.05 -5.91 -0.19
C PRO A 9 9.90 -5.21 -0.94
N VAL A 10 9.02 -4.50 -0.21
CA VAL A 10 7.96 -3.66 -0.78
C VAL A 10 8.58 -2.46 -1.49
N ALA A 11 9.51 -1.76 -0.85
CA ALA A 11 10.21 -0.61 -1.44
C ALA A 11 10.99 -1.02 -2.71
N LYS A 12 11.67 -2.17 -2.67
CA LYS A 12 12.37 -2.74 -3.84
C LYS A 12 11.39 -3.04 -4.98
N CYS A 13 10.23 -3.63 -4.67
CA CYS A 13 9.19 -3.90 -5.66
C CYS A 13 8.64 -2.61 -6.28
N ILE A 14 8.33 -1.60 -5.47
CA ILE A 14 7.81 -0.29 -5.91
C ILE A 14 8.76 0.36 -6.90
N ARG A 15 10.07 0.38 -6.58
CA ARG A 15 11.12 0.92 -7.45
C ARG A 15 11.23 0.15 -8.76
N ARG A 16 11.30 -1.18 -8.70
CA ARG A 16 11.42 -2.05 -9.90
C ARG A 16 10.22 -1.94 -10.83
N LYS A 17 9.02 -1.86 -10.28
CA LYS A 17 7.77 -1.73 -11.06
C LYS A 17 7.40 -0.29 -11.40
N LYS A 18 8.21 0.69 -11.00
CA LYS A 18 7.96 2.13 -11.21
C LYS A 18 6.55 2.56 -10.78
N CYS A 19 6.08 2.07 -9.63
CA CYS A 19 4.70 2.28 -9.19
C CYS A 19 4.32 3.75 -8.96
N GLY A 20 5.30 4.66 -8.80
CA GLY A 20 5.07 6.09 -8.54
C GLY A 20 4.44 6.89 -9.69
N GLY A 21 4.40 6.34 -10.92
CA GLY A 21 3.88 7.06 -12.09
C GLY A 21 2.35 7.13 -12.18
N THR A 22 1.62 6.24 -11.51
CA THR A 22 0.14 6.20 -11.57
C THR A 22 -0.45 6.31 -10.17
N TYR A 23 -1.15 7.41 -9.94
CA TYR A 23 -1.90 7.66 -8.72
C TYR A 23 -3.37 7.36 -8.94
N LYS A 24 -3.82 6.20 -8.47
CA LYS A 24 -5.21 5.71 -8.56
C LYS A 24 -5.55 5.02 -7.24
N PRO A 25 -5.90 5.78 -6.20
CA PRO A 25 -6.11 5.27 -4.86
C PRO A 25 -7.13 4.14 -4.84
N ILE A 26 -6.80 3.05 -4.17
CA ILE A 26 -7.70 1.91 -3.99
C ILE A 26 -7.88 1.60 -2.51
N CYS A 27 -9.10 1.28 -2.13
CA CYS A 27 -9.36 0.58 -0.90
C CYS A 27 -9.14 -0.91 -1.17
N ALA A 28 -8.49 -1.60 -0.25
CA ALA A 28 -8.27 -3.03 -0.32
C ALA A 28 -8.61 -3.67 1.02
N PHE A 29 -9.15 -4.88 0.94
CA PHE A 29 -9.44 -5.72 2.09
C PHE A 29 -8.29 -6.70 2.32
N ASN A 30 -7.78 -6.80 3.54
CA ASN A 30 -6.78 -7.78 3.92
C ASN A 30 -7.47 -9.06 4.40
N ALA A 31 -7.43 -10.11 3.57
CA ALA A 31 -8.08 -11.37 3.89
C ALA A 31 -7.47 -12.11 5.10
N GLY A 32 -6.23 -11.79 5.50
CA GLY A 32 -5.62 -12.42 6.68
C GLY A 32 -5.89 -11.70 7.99
N THR A 33 -6.19 -10.40 7.97
CA THR A 33 -6.49 -9.62 9.19
C THR A 33 -7.95 -9.18 9.30
N GLY A 34 -8.74 -9.28 8.22
CA GLY A 34 -10.12 -8.81 8.17
C GLY A 34 -10.24 -7.28 8.14
N GLN A 35 -9.16 -6.56 7.82
CA GLN A 35 -9.11 -5.09 7.87
C GLN A 35 -9.11 -4.46 6.48
N TYR A 36 -9.67 -3.26 6.38
CA TYR A 36 -9.55 -2.42 5.20
C TYR A 36 -8.35 -1.48 5.29
N GLY A 37 -7.74 -1.22 4.14
CA GLY A 37 -6.57 -0.36 4.01
C GLY A 37 -6.51 0.30 2.64
N GLY A 38 -6.11 1.56 2.64
CA GLY A 38 -5.93 2.38 1.45
C GLY A 38 -4.54 2.27 0.86
N PHE A 39 -4.46 2.20 -0.47
CA PHE A 39 -3.19 2.18 -1.22
C PHE A 39 -3.17 3.27 -2.29
N PRO A 40 -2.00 3.88 -2.59
CA PRO A 40 -1.88 4.90 -3.64
C PRO A 40 -2.24 4.38 -5.04
N SER A 41 -2.03 3.08 -5.28
CA SER A 41 -2.50 2.38 -6.49
C SER A 41 -2.46 0.87 -6.33
N LYS A 42 -3.10 0.16 -7.28
CA LYS A 42 -2.99 -1.30 -7.44
C LYS A 42 -1.54 -1.80 -7.48
N CYS A 43 -0.61 -1.00 -8.00
CA CYS A 43 0.80 -1.38 -8.06
C CYS A 43 1.43 -1.44 -6.66
N PHE A 44 1.16 -0.44 -5.82
CA PHE A 44 1.60 -0.42 -4.42
C PHE A 44 1.03 -1.59 -3.63
N MET A 45 -0.27 -1.86 -3.77
CA MET A 45 -0.92 -3.01 -3.11
C MET A 45 -0.28 -4.34 -3.52
N LYS A 46 -0.04 -4.56 -4.82
CA LYS A 46 0.64 -5.78 -5.30
C LYS A 46 2.05 -5.92 -4.73
N CYS A 47 2.77 -4.82 -4.57
CA CYS A 47 4.08 -4.84 -3.94
C CYS A 47 4.01 -5.10 -2.43
N ALA A 48 2.99 -4.58 -1.74
CA ALA A 48 2.74 -4.89 -0.34
C ALA A 48 2.49 -6.39 -0.13
N ASN A 49 1.69 -7.03 -0.99
CA ASN A 49 1.49 -8.48 -0.97
C ASN A 49 2.80 -9.24 -1.23
N ALA A 50 3.59 -8.82 -2.22
CA ALA A 50 4.84 -9.49 -2.59
C ALA A 50 5.93 -9.40 -1.52
N GLY A 51 5.93 -8.34 -0.70
CA GLY A 51 6.85 -8.19 0.42
C GLY A 51 6.39 -8.88 1.71
N SER A 52 5.12 -9.32 1.77
CA SER A 52 4.51 -9.88 2.98
C SER A 52 4.52 -11.41 3.03
N THR A 53 5.38 -12.06 2.23
CA THR A 53 5.47 -13.53 2.17
C THR A 53 5.73 -14.10 3.56
N GLY A 54 4.70 -14.68 4.18
CA GLY A 54 4.75 -15.27 5.54
C GLY A 54 4.04 -14.49 6.65
N LEU A 55 3.49 -13.30 6.40
CA LEU A 55 2.88 -12.43 7.43
C LEU A 55 1.34 -12.33 7.38
N GLY A 56 0.67 -13.14 6.54
CA GLY A 56 -0.80 -13.12 6.44
C GLY A 56 -1.39 -11.89 5.72
N ASN A 57 -0.59 -10.95 5.23
CA ASN A 57 -1.13 -9.82 4.47
C ASN A 57 -1.51 -10.26 3.06
N HIS A 58 -2.81 -10.43 2.84
CA HIS A 58 -3.37 -10.73 1.53
C HIS A 58 -4.37 -9.64 1.16
N TRP A 59 -3.85 -8.54 0.62
CA TRP A 59 -4.65 -7.40 0.18
C TRP A 59 -5.34 -7.71 -1.15
N VAL A 60 -6.67 -7.65 -1.14
CA VAL A 60 -7.52 -7.78 -2.32
C VAL A 60 -8.12 -6.42 -2.61
N ALA A 61 -7.93 -5.92 -3.83
CA ALA A 61 -8.51 -4.65 -4.24
C ALA A 61 -10.04 -4.76 -4.20
N ASP A 62 -10.68 -3.83 -3.48
CA ASP A 62 -12.13 -3.80 -3.32
C ASP A 62 -12.71 -2.73 -4.27
N HIS A 63 -12.60 -1.45 -3.90
CA HIS A 63 -13.09 -0.33 -4.71
C HIS A 63 -12.06 0.81 -4.84
N TYR A 64 -12.29 1.71 -5.79
CA TYR A 64 -11.56 2.98 -5.87
C TYR A 64 -12.21 4.00 -4.95
N TYR A 65 -11.40 4.79 -4.25
CA TYR A 65 -11.89 5.80 -3.32
C TYR A 65 -11.19 7.13 -3.56
N HIS A 66 -11.84 8.21 -3.16
CA HIS A 66 -11.28 9.55 -3.26
C HIS A 66 -10.47 9.88 -2.02
N VAL A 67 -9.27 10.39 -2.23
CA VAL A 67 -8.40 10.91 -1.17
C VAL A 67 -8.05 12.37 -1.46
N PRO A 68 -7.80 13.18 -0.42
CA PRO A 68 -7.32 14.54 -0.60
C PRO A 68 -6.04 14.60 -1.44
N ARG A 69 -5.87 15.67 -2.21
CA ARG A 69 -4.71 15.88 -3.09
C ARG A 69 -3.36 15.79 -2.36
N LYS A 70 -3.33 16.16 -1.07
CA LYS A 70 -2.15 16.04 -0.19
C LYS A 70 -1.64 14.60 -0.05
N CYS A 71 -2.50 13.59 -0.16
CA CYS A 71 -2.10 12.18 -0.08
C CYS A 71 -1.20 11.76 -1.25
N LYS A 72 -1.24 12.46 -2.39
CA LYS A 72 -0.40 12.13 -3.55
C LYS A 72 1.10 12.21 -3.27
N THR A 73 1.50 13.12 -2.39
CA THR A 73 2.91 13.34 -2.05
C THR A 73 3.22 13.04 -0.58
N LYS A 74 2.21 13.07 0.29
CA LYS A 74 2.36 12.92 1.74
C LYS A 74 1.57 11.72 2.30
N TRP A 75 1.51 10.62 1.54
CA TRP A 75 0.74 9.43 1.94
C TRP A 75 1.15 8.89 3.31
N LEU A 76 2.46 8.71 3.54
CA LEU A 76 2.99 8.21 4.81
C LEU A 76 2.97 9.24 5.94
N ALA A 77 2.79 10.52 5.63
CA ALA A 77 2.73 11.57 6.65
C ALA A 77 1.34 11.69 7.29
N TYR A 78 0.29 11.16 6.62
CA TYR A 78 -1.09 11.23 7.09
C TYR A 78 -1.80 9.88 6.87
N PRO A 79 -1.35 8.79 7.52
CA PRO A 79 -1.92 7.46 7.32
C PRO A 79 -3.40 7.40 7.68
N GLU A 80 -3.85 8.13 8.69
CA GLU A 80 -5.26 8.18 9.10
C GLU A 80 -6.18 8.77 8.01
N LEU A 81 -5.67 9.66 7.17
CA LEU A 81 -6.43 10.29 6.08
C LEU A 81 -6.24 9.58 4.74
N CYS A 82 -5.05 9.04 4.52
CA CYS A 82 -4.65 8.50 3.22
C CYS A 82 -4.81 6.98 3.17
N SER A 83 -4.54 6.26 4.25
CA SER A 83 -4.58 4.79 4.30
C SER A 83 -5.84 4.23 4.96
N THR A 84 -6.73 5.07 5.47
CA THR A 84 -8.04 4.64 5.98
C THR A 84 -9.09 4.83 4.89
N CYS A 85 -9.71 3.73 4.47
CA CYS A 85 -10.92 3.79 3.67
C CYS A 85 -12.08 3.25 4.52
N GLY A 86 -13.15 4.04 4.63
CA GLY A 86 -14.38 3.61 5.28
C GLY A 86 -15.14 2.65 4.38
N HIS A 87 -15.89 1.72 4.99
CA HIS A 87 -16.92 0.96 4.29
C HIS A 87 -18.12 1.91 4.14
N HIS A 88 -18.39 2.37 2.91
CA HIS A 88 -19.63 3.06 2.59
C HIS A 88 -20.76 2.05 2.39
#